data_AF-A0A497LTQ7-F1
#
_entry.id   AF-A0A497LTQ7-F1
#
_cell.length_a   1.000
_cell.length_b   1.000
_cell.length_c   1.000
_cell.angle_alpha   90.00
_cell.angle_beta   90.00
_cell.angle_gamma   90.00
#
_symmetry.space_group_name_H-M   'P 1'
#
loop_
_entity.id
_entity.type
_entity.pdbx_description
1 polymer ?
#
loop_
_entity_poly.entity_id
_entity_poly.type
_entity_poly.pdbx_seq_one_letter_code
_entity_poly.pdbx_strand_id
1 'polypeptide(L)'
;MEKETIAALELAYDWLEKAIKSAIEKEKNRIGDLVWKASSELEYSLFLLSMKIGEENLPKTNPSSRLDPKFKGEIGPFLVSIQDLIAKAQELLRKKFYSEAYEAARAARNGLLRLHTMLERQRKEKKKL
;
A
#
# COMPACT_ATOMS: atom_id res chain seq x y z
N MET A 1 13.35 3.83 -15.27
CA MET A 1 12.99 3.70 -13.84
C MET A 1 11.66 4.39 -13.52
N GLU A 2 11.47 5.67 -13.87
CA GLU A 2 10.21 6.38 -13.52
C GLU A 2 8.96 5.75 -14.13
N LYS A 3 9.02 5.34 -15.40
CA LYS A 3 7.92 4.63 -16.08
C LYS A 3 7.55 3.34 -15.35
N GLU A 4 8.55 2.57 -14.94
CA GLU A 4 8.38 1.31 -14.22
C GLU A 4 7.83 1.54 -12.81
N THR A 5 8.27 2.60 -12.12
CA THR A 5 7.71 3.03 -10.83
C THR A 5 6.22 3.38 -10.96
N ILE A 6 5.85 4.18 -11.97
CA ILE A 6 4.45 4.55 -12.22
C ILE A 6 3.62 3.30 -12.51
N ALA A 7 4.11 2.41 -13.39
CA ALA A 7 3.41 1.17 -13.74
C ALA A 7 3.18 0.26 -12.52
N ALA A 8 4.18 0.15 -11.63
CA ALA A 8 4.03 -0.61 -10.38
C ALA A 8 2.98 0.02 -9.45
N LEU A 9 2.95 1.35 -9.31
CA LEU A 9 1.92 2.04 -8.53
C LEU A 9 0.52 1.86 -9.14
N GLU A 10 0.39 1.87 -10.47
CA GLU A 10 -0.87 1.61 -11.18
C GLU A 10 -1.35 0.18 -10.93
N LEU A 11 -0.48 -0.82 -11.04
CA LEU A 11 -0.83 -2.20 -10.72
C LEU A 11 -1.24 -2.37 -9.25
N ALA A 12 -0.52 -1.74 -8.31
CA ALA A 12 -0.88 -1.76 -6.90
C ALA A 12 -2.27 -1.15 -6.67
N TYR A 13 -2.57 -0.03 -7.33
CA TYR A 13 -3.88 0.63 -7.29
C TYR A 13 -4.99 -0.30 -7.79
N ASP A 14 -4.80 -0.95 -8.94
CA ASP A 14 -5.78 -1.86 -9.55
C ASP A 14 -6.05 -3.09 -8.66
N TRP A 15 -5.01 -3.63 -8.01
CA TRP A 15 -5.18 -4.72 -7.05
C TRP A 15 -5.97 -4.28 -5.82
N LEU A 16 -5.74 -3.06 -5.31
CA LEU A 16 -6.55 -2.51 -4.22
C LEU A 16 -7.99 -2.25 -4.63
N GLU A 17 -8.24 -1.76 -5.84
CA GLU A 17 -9.60 -1.55 -6.32
C GLU A 17 -10.38 -2.87 -6.33
N LYS A 18 -9.76 -3.96 -6.78
CA LYS A 18 -10.32 -5.32 -6.70
C LYS A 18 -10.54 -5.77 -5.25
N ALA A 19 -9.64 -5.43 -4.34
CA ALA A 19 -9.79 -5.76 -2.92
C ALA A 19 -10.94 -5.00 -2.27
N ILE A 20 -11.14 -3.73 -2.62
CA ILE A 20 -12.26 -2.89 -2.17
C ILE A 20 -13.58 -3.47 -2.67
N LYS A 21 -13.67 -3.83 -3.96
CA LYS A 21 -14.84 -4.52 -4.53
C LYS A 21 -15.16 -5.82 -3.77
N SER A 22 -14.14 -6.65 -3.53
CA SER A 22 -14.29 -7.89 -2.76
C SER A 22 -14.77 -7.64 -1.31
N ALA A 23 -14.36 -6.52 -0.70
CA ALA A 23 -14.83 -6.13 0.64
C ALA A 23 -16.31 -5.72 0.65
N ILE A 24 -16.78 -5.04 -0.39
CA ILE A 24 -18.19 -4.65 -0.57
C ILE A 24 -19.05 -5.90 -0.82
N GLU A 25 -18.59 -6.81 -1.68
CA GLU A 25 -19.27 -8.06 -2.06
C GLU A 25 -19.20 -9.14 -0.96
N LYS A 26 -18.52 -8.87 0.15
CA LYS A 26 -18.29 -9.78 1.28
C LYS A 26 -17.51 -11.06 0.91
N GLU A 27 -16.78 -11.06 -0.21
CA GLU A 27 -15.86 -12.13 -0.63
C GLU A 27 -14.54 -12.11 0.16
N LYS A 28 -14.63 -12.26 1.49
CA LYS A 28 -13.48 -12.07 2.41
C LYS A 28 -12.28 -12.95 2.10
N ASN A 29 -12.50 -14.13 1.52
CA ASN A 29 -11.44 -15.09 1.22
C ASN A 29 -10.47 -14.58 0.14
N ARG A 30 -10.90 -13.63 -0.71
CA ARG A 30 -10.10 -13.10 -1.82
C ARG A 30 -9.31 -11.85 -1.46
N ILE A 31 -9.70 -11.16 -0.39
CA ILE A 31 -9.08 -9.89 0.04
C ILE A 31 -7.60 -10.10 0.37
N GLY A 32 -7.24 -11.18 1.07
CA GLY A 32 -5.86 -11.46 1.46
C GLY A 32 -4.90 -11.55 0.27
N ASP A 33 -5.28 -12.33 -0.75
CA ASP A 33 -4.46 -12.52 -1.96
C ASP A 33 -4.31 -11.23 -2.77
N LEU A 34 -5.38 -10.44 -2.86
CA LEU A 34 -5.36 -9.15 -3.56
C LEU A 34 -4.48 -8.13 -2.83
N VAL A 35 -4.59 -8.08 -1.50
CA VAL A 35 -3.74 -7.24 -0.65
C VAL A 35 -2.28 -7.70 -0.72
N TRP A 36 -2.01 -8.99 -0.87
CA TRP A 36 -0.66 -9.51 -1.13
C TRP A 36 -0.08 -8.99 -2.44
N LYS A 37 -0.83 -9.12 -3.54
CA LYS A 37 -0.40 -8.62 -4.86
C LYS A 37 -0.15 -7.11 -4.84
N ALA A 38 -1.08 -6.33 -4.28
CA ALA A 38 -0.89 -4.89 -4.11
C ALA A 38 0.38 -4.55 -3.30
N SER A 39 0.66 -5.32 -2.24
CA SER A 39 1.86 -5.11 -1.43
C SER A 39 3.14 -5.36 -2.23
N SER A 40 3.18 -6.42 -3.03
CA SER A 40 4.35 -6.76 -3.85
C SER A 40 4.67 -5.66 -4.86
N GLU A 41 3.66 -5.12 -5.55
CA GLU A 41 3.85 -4.02 -6.50
C GLU A 41 4.32 -2.73 -5.81
N LEU A 42 3.80 -2.43 -4.62
CA LEU A 42 4.26 -1.29 -3.81
C LEU A 42 5.72 -1.42 -3.36
N GLU A 43 6.14 -2.61 -2.92
CA GLU A 43 7.54 -2.87 -2.56
C GLU A 43 8.46 -2.68 -3.78
N TYR A 44 8.04 -3.14 -4.95
CA TYR A 44 8.79 -2.93 -6.18
C TYR A 44 8.89 -1.44 -6.55
N SER A 45 7.79 -0.69 -6.45
CA SER A 45 7.80 0.76 -6.65
C SER A 45 8.73 1.47 -5.66
N LEU A 46 8.70 1.09 -4.38
CA LEU A 46 9.55 1.68 -3.34
C LEU A 46 11.02 1.42 -3.60
N PHE A 47 11.36 0.21 -4.04
CA PHE A 47 12.72 -0.13 -4.45
C PHE A 47 13.21 0.71 -5.63
N LEU A 48 12.39 0.91 -6.66
CA LEU A 48 12.76 1.75 -7.79
C LEU A 48 12.92 3.23 -7.39
N LEU A 49 12.06 3.73 -6.49
CA LEU A 49 12.18 5.09 -5.95
C LEU A 49 13.44 5.25 -5.09
N SER A 50 13.79 4.27 -4.26
CA SER A 50 15.01 4.35 -3.45
C SER A 50 16.27 4.39 -4.33
N MET A 51 16.31 3.60 -5.40
CA MET A 51 17.38 3.68 -6.41
C MET A 51 17.44 5.06 -7.08
N LYS A 52 16.29 5.69 -7.34
CA LYS A 52 16.21 7.00 -7.99
C LYS A 52 16.64 8.15 -7.08
N ILE A 53 16.28 8.09 -5.80
CA ILE A 53 16.58 9.12 -4.79
C ILE A 53 18.03 9.01 -4.31
N GLY A 54 18.55 7.78 -4.20
CA GLY A 54 19.82 7.48 -3.55
C GLY A 54 19.63 7.30 -2.04
N GLU A 55 20.34 6.33 -1.45
CA GLU A 55 20.16 5.91 -0.05
C GLU A 55 20.39 7.07 0.94
N GLU A 56 21.38 7.91 0.67
CA GLU A 56 21.72 9.10 1.48
C GLU A 56 20.63 10.19 1.49
N ASN A 57 19.76 10.21 0.47
CA ASN A 57 18.69 11.20 0.32
C ASN A 57 17.32 10.62 0.67
N LEU A 58 17.25 9.36 1.10
CA LEU A 58 15.99 8.75 1.49
C LEU A 58 15.40 9.49 2.70
N PRO A 59 14.09 9.78 2.67
CA PRO A 59 13.39 10.31 3.83
C PRO A 59 13.67 9.46 5.07
N LYS A 60 14.09 10.12 6.17
CA LYS A 60 14.40 9.42 7.42
C LYS A 60 13.15 8.68 7.92
N THR A 61 13.32 7.39 8.16
CA THR A 61 12.30 6.46 8.63
C THR A 61 11.71 6.92 9.96
N ASN A 62 10.59 7.64 9.94
CA ASN A 62 9.80 7.87 11.15
C ASN A 62 8.75 6.74 11.25
N PRO A 63 8.73 5.91 12.31
CA PRO A 63 7.79 4.79 12.45
C PRO A 63 6.32 5.22 12.60
N SER A 64 6.09 6.49 12.93
CA SER A 64 4.77 7.09 13.16
C SER A 64 4.51 8.26 12.21
N SER A 65 4.77 8.06 10.91
CA SER A 65 4.47 9.09 9.91
C SER A 65 3.01 9.53 10.03
N ARG A 66 2.77 10.85 9.97
CA ARG A 66 1.40 11.41 9.97
C ARG A 66 0.55 10.88 8.82
N LEU A 67 1.20 10.40 7.76
CA LEU A 67 0.58 9.84 6.57
C LEU A 67 0.08 8.40 6.76
N ASP A 68 0.53 7.70 7.81
CA ASP A 68 0.16 6.31 8.02
C ASP A 68 -1.36 6.18 8.25
N PRO A 69 -2.06 5.36 7.45
CA PRO A 69 -3.49 5.20 7.59
C PRO A 69 -3.83 4.52 8.92
N LYS A 70 -4.88 5.01 9.58
CA LYS A 70 -5.37 4.48 10.86
C LYS A 70 -6.50 3.50 10.63
N PHE A 71 -6.32 2.26 11.07
CA PHE A 71 -7.37 1.25 11.02
C PHE A 71 -8.44 1.55 12.08
N LYS A 72 -9.71 1.63 11.67
CA LYS A 72 -10.86 1.94 12.55
C LYS A 72 -11.88 0.79 12.65
N GLY A 73 -11.48 -0.45 12.35
CA GLY A 73 -12.34 -1.64 12.45
C GLY A 73 -12.97 -2.11 11.14
N GLU A 74 -12.99 -1.27 10.10
CA GLU A 74 -13.58 -1.60 8.80
C GLU A 74 -12.52 -1.72 7.70
N ILE A 75 -12.54 -2.85 6.98
CA ILE A 75 -11.55 -3.17 5.94
C ILE A 75 -11.72 -2.30 4.70
N GLY A 76 -12.96 -2.09 4.24
CA GLY A 76 -13.26 -1.31 3.03
C GLY A 76 -12.73 0.13 3.11
N PRO A 77 -13.17 0.94 4.08
CA PRO A 77 -12.66 2.30 4.28
C PRO A 77 -11.15 2.36 4.50
N PHE A 78 -10.57 1.34 5.14
CA PHE A 78 -9.13 1.28 5.32
C PHE A 78 -8.39 1.05 4.00
N LEU A 79 -8.88 0.15 3.14
CA LEU A 79 -8.34 -0.06 1.80
C LEU A 79 -8.45 1.20 0.93
N VAL A 80 -9.57 1.93 1.01
CA VAL A 80 -9.72 3.24 0.32
C VAL A 80 -8.65 4.23 0.77
N SER A 81 -8.40 4.36 2.08
CA SER A 81 -7.36 5.28 2.58
C SER A 81 -5.95 4.91 2.10
N ILE A 82 -5.68 3.63 1.86
CA ILE A 82 -4.41 3.17 1.28
C ILE A 82 -4.37 3.51 -0.22
N GLN A 83 -5.48 3.28 -0.94
CA GLN A 83 -5.60 3.60 -2.36
C GLN A 83 -5.40 5.11 -2.62
N ASP A 84 -5.91 5.98 -1.75
CA ASP A 84 -5.69 7.43 -1.81
C ASP A 84 -4.19 7.80 -1.68
N LEU A 85 -3.45 7.09 -0.83
CA LEU A 85 -2.00 7.28 -0.70
C LEU A 85 -1.24 6.86 -1.97
N ILE A 86 -1.67 5.78 -2.64
CA ILE A 86 -1.09 5.37 -3.92
C ILE A 86 -1.37 6.42 -5.00
N ALA A 87 -2.61 6.90 -5.10
CA ALA A 87 -2.97 7.98 -6.01
C ALA A 87 -2.14 9.25 -5.74
N LYS A 88 -1.90 9.56 -4.46
CA LYS A 88 -1.05 10.69 -4.07
C LYS A 88 0.40 10.48 -4.51
N ALA A 89 0.95 9.28 -4.33
CA ALA A 89 2.30 8.95 -4.78
C ALA A 89 2.45 9.11 -6.30
N GLN A 90 1.46 8.66 -7.08
CA GLN A 90 1.43 8.85 -8.54
C GLN A 90 1.40 10.33 -8.94
N GLU A 91 0.58 11.15 -8.27
CA GLU A 91 0.51 12.59 -8.51
C GLU A 91 1.86 13.29 -8.23
N LEU A 92 2.49 12.97 -7.10
CA LEU A 92 3.77 13.52 -6.68
C LEU A 92 4.90 13.10 -7.63
N LEU A 93 4.89 11.85 -8.08
CA LEU A 93 5.87 11.32 -9.02
C LEU A 93 5.79 12.04 -10.37
N ARG A 94 4.58 12.30 -10.90
CA ARG A 94 4.37 13.12 -12.12
C ARG A 94 4.90 14.55 -11.97
N LYS A 95 4.89 15.09 -10.75
CA LYS A 95 5.46 16.41 -10.40
C LYS A 95 6.96 16.37 -10.09
N LYS A 96 7.61 15.20 -10.21
CA LYS A 96 9.02 14.94 -9.89
C LYS A 96 9.38 15.16 -8.41
N PHE A 97 8.39 15.10 -7.52
CA PHE A 97 8.58 15.13 -6.07
C PHE A 97 8.84 13.71 -5.55
N TYR A 98 10.04 13.18 -5.86
CA TYR A 98 10.37 11.77 -5.65
C TYR A 98 10.37 11.38 -4.17
N SER A 99 10.92 12.21 -3.29
CA SER A 99 11.00 11.94 -1.84
C SER A 99 9.61 11.89 -1.20
N GLU A 100 8.72 12.79 -1.60
CA GLU A 100 7.34 12.84 -1.14
C GLU A 100 6.51 11.69 -1.72
N ALA A 101 6.75 11.33 -2.98
CA ALA A 101 6.14 10.14 -3.60
C ALA A 101 6.56 8.86 -2.86
N TYR A 102 7.83 8.77 -2.47
CA TYR A 102 8.35 7.67 -1.65
C TYR A 102 7.66 7.59 -0.29
N GLU A 103 7.53 8.71 0.43
CA GLU A 103 6.82 8.72 1.73
C GLU A 103 5.35 8.33 1.61
N ALA A 104 4.65 8.79 0.58
CA ALA A 104 3.25 8.40 0.33
C ALA A 104 3.12 6.90 0.01
N ALA A 105 3.96 6.37 -0.88
CA ALA A 105 4.00 4.94 -1.20
C ALA A 105 4.37 4.08 0.01
N ARG A 106 5.30 4.56 0.85
CA ARG A 106 5.73 3.89 2.08
C ARG A 106 4.63 3.84 3.12
N ALA A 107 3.87 4.94 3.28
CA ALA A 107 2.68 4.96 4.14
C ALA A 107 1.61 3.97 3.65
N ALA A 108 1.37 3.89 2.34
CA ALA A 108 0.46 2.91 1.74
C ALA A 108 0.90 1.47 2.06
N ARG A 109 2.18 1.16 1.85
CA ARG A 109 2.78 -0.14 2.18
C ARG A 109 2.63 -0.49 3.67
N ASN A 110 2.87 0.47 4.57
CA ASN A 110 2.67 0.26 6.01
C ASN A 110 1.21 -0.07 6.34
N GLY A 111 0.27 0.61 5.68
CA GLY A 111 -1.15 0.30 5.76
C GLY A 111 -1.46 -1.15 5.38
N LEU A 112 -0.94 -1.62 4.23
CA LEU A 112 -1.15 -2.99 3.79
C LEU A 112 -0.50 -4.03 4.70
N LEU A 113 0.69 -3.74 5.24
CA LEU A 113 1.34 -4.63 6.21
C LEU A 113 0.49 -4.80 7.48
N ARG A 114 -0.13 -3.71 7.97
CA ARG A 114 -1.06 -3.76 9.10
C ARG A 114 -2.29 -4.60 8.76
N LEU A 115 -2.85 -4.43 7.56
CA LEU A 115 -3.99 -5.21 7.09
C LEU A 115 -3.66 -6.70 6.99
N HIS A 116 -2.52 -7.05 6.38
CA HIS A 116 -2.00 -8.42 6.31
C HIS A 116 -1.88 -9.06 7.69
N THR A 117 -1.25 -8.36 8.62
CA THR A 117 -1.08 -8.84 10.00
C THR A 117 -2.43 -9.14 10.67
N MET A 118 -3.43 -8.29 10.43
CA MET A 118 -4.77 -8.49 10.95
C MET A 118 -5.48 -9.68 10.31
N LEU A 119 -5.45 -9.79 8.97
CA LEU A 119 -6.07 -10.89 8.23
C LEU A 119 -5.49 -12.25 8.65
N GLU A 120 -4.17 -12.32 8.81
CA GLU A 120 -3.49 -13.55 9.26
C GLU A 120 -3.82 -13.90 10.71
N ARG A 121 -3.97 -12.92 11.61
CA ARG A 121 -4.46 -13.17 12.98
C ARG A 121 -5.86 -13.76 12.97
N GLN A 122 -6.80 -13.16 12.23
CA GLN A 122 -8.17 -13.68 12.09
C GLN A 122 -8.20 -15.09 11.49
N ARG A 123 -7.33 -15.37 10.51
CA ARG A 123 -7.20 -16.70 9.91
C ARG A 123 -6.70 -17.74 10.91
N LYS A 124 -5.72 -17.40 11.75
CA LYS A 124 -5.19 -18.30 12.80
C LYS A 124 -6.21 -18.58 13.89
N GLU A 125 -6.97 -17.57 14.31
CA GLU A 125 -8.05 -17.74 15.29
C GLU A 125 -9.13 -18.70 14.78
N LYS A 126 -9.57 -18.54 13.52
CA LYS A 126 -10.55 -19.45 12.89
C LYS A 126 -10.08 -20.89 12.74
N LYS A 127 -8.77 -21.14 12.68
CA LYS A 127 -8.19 -22.50 12.59
C LYS A 127 -8.05 -23.20 13.95
N LYS A 128 -8.20 -22.46 15.06
CA LYS A 128 -8.14 -23.00 16.43
C LYS A 128 -9.52 -23.37 17.00
N LEU A 129 -10.58 -22.92 16.33
CA LEU A 129 -11.99 -23.29 16.57
C LEU A 129 -12.36 -24.49 15.71
#